data_AF-A0AAJ0EHZ1-F1
#
_entry.id   AF-A0AAJ0EHZ1-F1
#
_cell.length_a   1.000
_cell.length_b   1.000
_cell.length_c   1.000
_cell.angle_alpha   90.00
_cell.angle_beta   90.00
_cell.angle_gamma   90.00
#
_symmetry.space_group_name_H-M   'P 1'
#
loop_
_entity.id
_entity.type
_entity.pdbx_description
1 polymer ?
#
loop_
_entity_poly.entity_id
_entity_poly.type
_entity_poly.pdbx_seq_one_letter_code
_entity_poly.pdbx_strand_id
1 'polypeptide(L)'
;MSATDGSIMASAIRGQSSTDPFMHGCIHSMDIQVVPLGNSCVLDTIRDDPIQTTLGNGEKVLLLAQVHIKSSHSTKQPGHVRHRSDDLIDDLEYQLGDSNLEYIRVSVKYNHSAFFCQSRPDIIDNMIEGGTKLETFATAVIKQHDHRSPWSPNIAPTYNPITSIVHDN
;
A
#
# COMPACT_ATOMS: atom_id res chain seq x y z
N MET A 1 -7.69 -60.37 -51.09
CA MET A 1 -8.21 -60.16 -49.72
C MET A 1 -7.28 -59.14 -49.08
N SER A 2 -7.52 -57.87 -49.37
CA SER A 2 -8.33 -56.90 -48.61
C SER A 2 -7.45 -56.15 -47.61
N ALA A 3 -7.32 -54.86 -47.90
CA ALA A 3 -6.67 -53.83 -47.12
C ALA A 3 -7.36 -53.62 -45.77
N THR A 4 -6.60 -53.11 -44.80
CA THR A 4 -7.11 -52.07 -43.90
C THR A 4 -5.95 -51.17 -43.50
N ASP A 5 -6.06 -49.97 -44.04
CA ASP A 5 -5.34 -48.74 -43.76
C ASP A 5 -5.71 -48.25 -42.35
N GLY A 6 -4.73 -47.82 -41.57
CA GLY A 6 -4.86 -47.45 -40.16
C GLY A 6 -4.46 -45.99 -39.94
N SER A 7 -5.22 -45.10 -40.55
CA SER A 7 -5.13 -43.64 -40.48
C SER A 7 -5.28 -43.08 -39.06
N ILE A 8 -4.32 -42.23 -38.66
CA ILE A 8 -4.47 -40.94 -37.94
C ILE A 8 -5.17 -40.98 -36.57
N MET A 9 -4.40 -40.71 -35.52
CA MET A 9 -4.61 -39.52 -34.67
C MET A 9 -3.26 -39.10 -34.09
N ALA A 10 -2.58 -38.19 -34.81
CA ALA A 10 -1.62 -37.31 -34.18
C ALA A 10 -2.40 -36.51 -33.13
N SER A 11 -2.17 -36.80 -31.85
CA SER A 11 -2.66 -35.99 -30.76
C SER A 11 -2.02 -34.62 -30.90
N ALA A 12 -2.77 -33.71 -31.53
CA ALA A 12 -2.54 -32.29 -31.40
C ALA A 12 -2.64 -32.00 -29.90
N ILE A 13 -1.48 -31.91 -29.22
CA ILE A 13 -1.37 -31.12 -28.00
C ILE A 13 -1.54 -29.68 -28.46
N ARG A 14 -2.81 -29.34 -28.70
CA ARG A 14 -3.31 -28.00 -28.86
C ARG A 14 -2.77 -27.26 -27.64
N GLY A 15 -1.85 -26.33 -27.89
CA GLY A 15 -1.44 -25.33 -26.91
C GLY A 15 -2.68 -24.58 -26.46
N GLN A 16 -3.35 -25.10 -25.44
CA GLN A 16 -4.28 -24.33 -24.65
C GLN A 16 -3.39 -23.60 -23.67
N SER A 17 -2.90 -22.42 -24.08
CA SER A 17 -2.53 -21.38 -23.13
C SER A 17 -3.82 -20.86 -22.49
N SER A 18 -4.51 -21.70 -21.72
CA SER A 18 -5.34 -21.17 -20.64
C SER A 18 -4.33 -20.71 -19.59
N THR A 19 -3.84 -19.49 -19.73
CA THR A 19 -3.15 -18.78 -18.66
C THR A 19 -4.17 -18.61 -17.55
N ASP A 20 -4.33 -19.64 -16.73
CA ASP A 20 -5.00 -19.53 -15.46
C ASP A 20 -4.25 -18.44 -14.68
N PRO A 21 -4.88 -17.29 -14.38
CA PRO A 21 -4.21 -16.18 -13.70
C PRO A 21 -3.64 -16.59 -12.34
N PHE A 22 -4.16 -17.69 -11.75
CA PHE A 22 -3.64 -18.25 -10.50
C PHE A 22 -2.28 -18.95 -10.68
N MET A 23 -1.90 -19.37 -11.88
CA MET A 23 -0.65 -20.10 -12.12
C MET A 23 0.61 -19.23 -12.07
N HIS A 24 0.51 -17.89 -12.19
CA HIS A 24 1.68 -17.03 -12.51
C HIS A 24 1.86 -15.81 -11.57
N GLY A 25 1.57 -15.95 -10.27
CA GLY A 25 1.95 -14.95 -9.26
C GLY A 25 0.97 -13.78 -9.15
N CYS A 26 -0.28 -14.09 -8.81
CA CYS A 26 -1.27 -13.08 -8.47
C CYS A 26 -1.38 -12.91 -6.95
N ILE A 27 -1.74 -11.70 -6.55
CA ILE A 27 -2.15 -11.39 -5.18
C ILE A 27 -3.68 -11.50 -5.11
N HIS A 28 -4.23 -12.13 -4.08
CA HIS A 28 -5.68 -12.29 -3.92
C HIS A 28 -6.12 -12.19 -2.47
N SER A 29 -7.43 -12.10 -2.27
CA SER A 29 -8.06 -11.95 -0.95
C SER A 29 -7.48 -10.74 -0.19
N MET A 30 -7.22 -9.65 -0.92
CA MET A 30 -6.65 -8.43 -0.36
C MET A 30 -7.61 -7.75 0.61
N ASP A 31 -7.07 -7.32 1.74
CA ASP A 31 -7.68 -6.40 2.70
C ASP A 31 -6.76 -5.18 2.84
N ILE A 32 -7.26 -4.01 2.41
CA ILE A 32 -6.51 -2.75 2.39
C ILE A 32 -7.04 -1.85 3.51
N GLN A 33 -6.15 -1.46 4.41
CA GLN A 33 -6.46 -0.60 5.55
C GLN A 33 -5.61 0.67 5.51
N VAL A 34 -6.26 1.83 5.63
CA VAL A 34 -5.61 3.14 5.79
C VAL A 34 -5.71 3.54 7.25
N VAL A 35 -4.57 3.64 7.93
CA VAL A 35 -4.49 3.88 9.37
C VAL A 35 -3.82 5.23 9.62
N PRO A 36 -4.45 6.15 10.39
CA PRO A 36 -3.80 7.41 10.77
C PRO A 36 -2.63 7.16 11.73
N LEU A 37 -1.60 8.00 11.63
CA LEU A 37 -0.44 8.00 12.54
C LEU A 37 -0.26 9.37 13.22
N GLY A 38 0.38 9.38 14.39
CA GLY A 38 0.73 10.60 15.11
C GLY A 38 -0.49 11.48 15.43
N ASN A 39 -0.42 12.74 15.01
CA ASN A 39 -1.45 13.77 15.21
C ASN A 39 -2.42 13.90 14.02
N SER A 40 -2.46 12.91 13.13
CA SER A 40 -3.34 12.90 11.97
C SER A 40 -4.70 12.23 12.24
N CYS A 41 -5.62 12.41 11.31
CA CYS A 41 -6.90 11.72 11.26
C CYS A 41 -7.30 11.50 9.79
N VAL A 42 -7.73 10.28 9.45
CA VAL A 42 -8.33 9.99 8.14
C VAL A 42 -9.79 10.43 8.19
N LEU A 43 -10.16 11.42 7.39
CA LEU A 43 -11.52 11.95 7.34
C LEU A 43 -12.40 11.14 6.40
N ASP A 44 -11.84 10.75 5.25
CA ASP A 44 -12.56 9.99 4.23
C ASP A 44 -11.59 9.12 3.42
N THR A 45 -12.10 8.06 2.80
CA THR A 45 -11.36 7.22 1.85
C THR A 45 -12.26 6.83 0.69
N ILE A 46 -11.98 7.40 -0.46
CA ILE A 46 -12.65 7.13 -1.73
C ILE A 46 -11.92 5.98 -2.44
N ARG A 47 -12.71 5.02 -2.92
CA ARG A 47 -12.24 3.80 -3.60
C ARG A 47 -13.36 3.25 -4.47
N ASP A 48 -13.03 2.35 -5.39
CA ASP A 48 -14.00 1.64 -6.21
C ASP A 48 -14.91 0.75 -5.35
N ASP A 49 -16.18 0.62 -5.76
CA ASP A 49 -17.19 -0.24 -5.12
C ASP A 49 -17.83 -1.18 -6.16
N PRO A 50 -17.63 -2.51 -6.06
CA PRO A 50 -16.84 -3.20 -5.05
C PRO A 50 -15.32 -3.03 -5.27
N ILE A 51 -14.55 -2.99 -4.17
CA ILE A 51 -13.09 -2.92 -4.26
C ILE A 51 -12.52 -4.20 -4.88
N GLN A 52 -11.58 -4.06 -5.82
CA GLN A 52 -10.84 -5.17 -6.38
C GLN A 52 -9.99 -5.86 -5.29
N THR A 53 -10.21 -7.16 -5.08
CA THR A 53 -9.51 -7.95 -4.03
C THR A 53 -8.44 -8.89 -4.60
N THR A 54 -8.24 -8.89 -5.92
CA THR A 54 -7.25 -9.70 -6.63
C THR A 54 -6.49 -8.82 -7.63
N LEU A 55 -5.15 -8.87 -7.62
CA LEU A 55 -4.29 -8.21 -8.59
C LEU A 55 -3.42 -9.24 -9.32
N GLY A 56 -3.56 -9.26 -10.64
CA GLY A 56 -2.61 -9.88 -11.54
C GLY A 56 -1.37 -9.01 -11.79
N ASN A 57 -0.50 -9.48 -12.68
CA ASN A 57 0.70 -8.75 -13.02
C ASN A 57 0.38 -7.40 -13.70
N GLY A 58 0.93 -6.30 -13.17
CA GLY A 58 0.76 -4.95 -13.70
C GLY A 58 -0.56 -4.27 -13.34
N GLU A 59 -1.49 -4.98 -12.71
CA GLU A 59 -2.75 -4.41 -12.22
C GLU A 59 -2.52 -3.55 -10.97
N LYS A 60 -3.39 -2.56 -10.76
CA LYS A 60 -3.27 -1.58 -9.67
C LYS A 60 -4.66 -1.25 -9.14
N VAL A 61 -4.74 -1.03 -7.83
CA VAL A 61 -5.91 -0.44 -7.18
C VAL A 61 -5.55 0.99 -6.77
N LEU A 62 -6.46 1.93 -7.00
CA LEU A 62 -6.32 3.32 -6.57
C LEU A 62 -7.22 3.57 -5.37
N LEU A 63 -6.68 4.20 -4.33
CA LEU A 63 -7.43 4.71 -3.19
C LEU A 63 -7.03 6.17 -2.96
N LEU A 64 -8.02 7.02 -2.68
CA LEU A 64 -7.80 8.41 -2.33
C LEU A 64 -8.25 8.64 -0.88
N ALA A 65 -7.31 8.97 -0.01
CA ALA A 65 -7.58 9.26 1.40
C ALA A 65 -7.50 10.76 1.67
N GLN A 66 -8.55 11.33 2.27
CA GLN A 66 -8.50 12.67 2.81
C GLN A 66 -7.95 12.61 4.24
N VAL A 67 -6.78 13.19 4.46
CA VAL A 67 -6.10 13.16 5.75
C VAL A 67 -5.97 14.57 6.29
N HIS A 68 -6.40 14.75 7.54
CA HIS A 68 -6.21 15.98 8.28
C HIS A 68 -5.07 15.82 9.28
N ILE A 69 -4.03 16.65 9.15
CA ILE A 69 -2.88 16.67 10.04
C ILE A 69 -3.05 17.85 11.00
N LYS A 70 -3.17 17.57 12.30
CA LYS A 70 -3.30 18.62 13.31
C LYS A 70 -1.92 19.22 13.57
N SER A 71 -1.82 20.55 13.66
CA SER A 71 -0.58 21.19 14.13
C SER A 71 -0.33 20.80 15.58
N SER A 72 0.82 20.20 15.87
CA SER A 72 1.30 20.07 17.25
C SER A 72 1.81 21.43 17.70
N HIS A 73 0.91 22.31 18.13
CA HIS A 73 1.34 23.49 18.86
C HIS A 73 1.91 23.03 20.19
N SER A 74 3.24 23.00 20.31
CA SER A 74 3.92 23.01 21.60
C SER A 74 3.66 24.38 22.23
N THR A 75 2.47 24.61 22.79
CA THR A 75 2.25 25.72 23.72
C THR A 75 2.84 25.32 25.07
N LYS A 76 4.16 25.10 25.13
CA LYS A 76 4.84 24.99 26.41
C LYS A 76 4.95 26.40 26.98
N GLN A 77 4.25 26.63 28.09
CA GLN A 77 4.38 27.86 28.87
C GLN A 77 5.84 28.09 29.28
N PRO A 78 6.28 29.35 29.46
CA PRO A 78 7.63 29.67 29.90
C PRO A 78 7.77 29.27 31.37
N GLY A 79 8.15 28.02 31.62
CA GLY A 79 8.45 27.48 32.93
C GLY A 79 9.72 26.65 32.84
N HIS A 80 10.70 26.96 33.69
CA HIS A 80 12.04 26.36 33.69
C HIS A 80 12.00 24.89 34.16
N VAL A 81 11.44 24.00 33.34
CA VAL A 81 11.50 22.54 33.54
C VAL A 81 12.74 22.04 32.82
N ARG A 82 13.58 21.22 33.50
CA ARG A 82 14.72 20.53 32.88
C ARG A 82 14.24 19.73 31.67
N HIS A 83 14.42 20.27 30.47
CA HIS A 83 14.14 19.56 29.22
C HIS A 83 15.12 18.39 29.07
N ARG A 84 14.63 17.24 28.59
CA ARG A 84 15.50 16.16 28.10
C ARG A 84 16.11 16.61 26.77
N SER A 85 17.25 16.03 26.38
CA SER A 85 17.91 16.34 25.10
C SER A 85 16.97 16.19 23.92
N ASP A 86 16.14 15.15 23.96
CA ASP A 86 15.24 14.79 22.88
C ASP A 86 14.14 15.85 22.71
N ASP A 87 13.62 16.40 23.81
CA ASP A 87 12.65 17.50 23.77
C ASP A 87 13.25 18.76 23.11
N LEU A 88 14.55 19.01 23.28
CA LEU A 88 15.24 20.15 22.68
C LEU A 88 15.52 19.94 21.21
N ILE A 89 15.85 18.71 20.80
CA ILE A 89 16.04 18.34 19.40
C ILE A 89 14.70 18.50 18.66
N ASP A 90 13.61 17.99 19.22
CA ASP A 90 12.26 18.14 18.65
C ASP A 90 11.86 19.61 18.51
N ASP A 91 12.11 20.43 19.54
CA ASP A 91 11.83 21.87 19.49
C ASP A 91 12.69 22.60 18.43
N LEU A 92 13.94 22.18 18.23
CA LEU A 92 14.83 22.73 17.19
C LEU A 92 14.38 22.30 15.78
N GLU A 93 14.08 21.02 15.57
CA GLU A 93 13.57 20.51 14.30
C GLU A 93 12.27 21.21 13.90
N TYR A 94 11.39 21.44 14.88
CA TYR A 94 10.19 22.23 14.71
C TYR A 94 10.51 23.68 14.30
N GLN A 95 11.38 24.38 15.04
CA GLN A 95 11.76 25.76 14.73
C GLN A 95 12.46 25.92 13.38
N LEU A 96 13.18 24.91 12.93
CA LEU A 96 13.89 24.90 11.66
C LEU A 96 12.99 24.48 10.48
N GLY A 97 11.74 24.06 10.74
CA GLY A 97 10.83 23.54 9.71
C GLY A 97 11.34 22.26 9.06
N ASP A 98 12.13 21.47 9.78
CA ASP A 98 12.74 20.22 9.31
C ASP A 98 12.18 18.98 10.03
N SER A 99 10.98 19.10 10.59
CA SER A 99 10.32 17.96 11.22
C SER A 99 9.68 17.06 10.16
N ASN A 100 10.07 15.79 10.17
CA ASN A 100 9.41 14.74 9.39
C ASN A 100 8.26 14.17 10.21
N LEU A 101 7.07 14.17 9.64
CA LEU A 101 5.86 13.71 10.30
C LEU A 101 5.27 12.52 9.55
N GLU A 102 5.27 11.38 10.21
CA GLU A 102 4.49 10.22 9.76
C GLU A 102 3.00 10.50 9.98
N TYR A 103 2.20 10.43 8.91
CA TYR A 103 0.80 10.83 8.98
C TYR A 103 -0.17 9.72 8.58
N ILE A 104 0.22 8.77 7.73
CA ILE A 104 -0.62 7.58 7.45
C ILE A 104 0.23 6.35 7.25
N ARG A 105 -0.38 5.20 7.51
CA ARG A 105 0.13 3.89 7.09
C ARG A 105 -0.94 3.17 6.30
N VAL A 106 -0.57 2.73 5.10
CA VAL A 106 -1.39 1.80 4.30
C VAL A 106 -0.88 0.39 4.60
N SER A 107 -1.76 -0.48 5.10
CA SER A 107 -1.47 -1.92 5.26
C SER A 107 -2.32 -2.71 4.28
N VAL A 108 -1.69 -3.67 3.59
CA VAL A 108 -2.32 -4.60 2.67
C VAL A 108 -2.04 -6.01 3.17
N LYS A 109 -3.09 -6.71 3.57
CA LYS A 109 -3.05 -8.13 3.92
C LYS A 109 -3.57 -8.94 2.74
N TYR A 110 -2.83 -9.98 2.34
CA TYR A 110 -3.17 -10.74 1.14
C TYR A 110 -2.60 -12.14 1.13
N ASN A 111 -3.08 -12.95 0.20
CA ASN A 111 -2.49 -14.24 -0.16
C ASN A 111 -1.82 -14.10 -1.53
N HIS A 112 -0.75 -14.85 -1.77
CA HIS A 112 -0.05 -14.83 -3.05
C HIS A 112 -0.01 -16.23 -3.64
N SER A 113 -0.39 -16.37 -4.91
CA SER A 113 -0.61 -17.68 -5.53
C SER A 113 0.67 -18.51 -5.66
N ALA A 114 1.86 -17.91 -5.60
CA ALA A 114 3.11 -18.67 -5.55
C ALA A 114 3.36 -19.44 -4.23
N PHE A 115 2.58 -19.19 -3.16
CA PHE A 115 2.77 -19.83 -1.85
C PHE A 115 1.66 -20.85 -1.51
N PHE A 116 1.14 -21.59 -2.51
CA PHE A 116 0.19 -22.68 -2.25
C PHE A 116 0.80 -23.76 -1.35
N CYS A 117 0.17 -24.02 -0.20
CA CYS A 117 0.44 -25.23 0.56
C CYS A 117 -0.47 -26.33 0.01
N GLN A 118 0.08 -27.24 -0.81
CA GLN A 118 -0.63 -28.47 -1.10
C GLN A 118 -0.70 -29.27 0.20
N SER A 119 -1.91 -29.55 0.69
CA SER A 119 -2.12 -30.51 1.76
C SER A 119 -1.57 -31.85 1.28
N ARG A 120 -0.41 -32.25 1.80
CA ARG A 120 0.16 -33.56 1.48
C ARG A 120 -0.75 -34.61 2.10
N PRO A 121 -1.35 -35.53 1.32
CA PRO A 121 -2.38 -36.45 1.82
C PRO A 121 -1.88 -37.42 2.90
N ASP A 122 -0.56 -37.52 3.11
CA ASP A 122 0.04 -38.63 3.88
C ASP A 122 0.53 -38.28 5.30
N ILE A 123 0.38 -37.04 5.80
CA ILE A 123 1.10 -36.64 7.04
C ILE A 123 0.20 -36.22 8.21
N ILE A 124 -0.98 -35.64 8.02
CA ILE A 124 -1.84 -35.25 9.17
C ILE A 124 -3.33 -35.32 8.77
N ASP A 125 -4.06 -36.28 9.33
CA ASP A 125 -5.47 -36.62 9.07
C ASP A 125 -6.48 -35.46 9.29
N ASN A 126 -6.05 -34.32 9.86
CA ASN A 126 -6.93 -33.22 10.27
C ASN A 126 -6.49 -31.81 9.79
N MET A 127 -5.53 -31.68 8.86
CA MET A 127 -5.07 -30.36 8.38
C MET A 127 -5.82 -29.95 7.11
N ILE A 128 -6.88 -29.16 7.28
CA ILE A 128 -7.88 -28.89 6.22
C ILE A 128 -7.37 -27.94 5.14
N GLU A 129 -6.48 -26.99 5.45
CA GLU A 129 -5.81 -26.16 4.42
C GLU A 129 -4.66 -25.37 5.08
N GLY A 130 -3.48 -25.37 4.47
CA GLY A 130 -2.38 -24.50 4.86
C GLY A 130 -2.24 -23.38 3.83
N GLY A 131 -1.90 -22.16 4.26
CA GLY A 131 -1.68 -21.06 3.33
C GLY A 131 -0.78 -20.00 3.93
N THR A 132 -0.08 -19.25 3.08
CA THR A 132 0.70 -18.09 3.52
C THR A 132 -0.13 -16.82 3.34
N LYS A 133 -0.38 -16.15 4.46
CA LYS A 133 -0.93 -14.79 4.47
C LYS A 133 0.20 -13.80 4.69
N LEU A 134 0.35 -12.86 3.76
CA LEU A 134 1.35 -11.80 3.80
C LEU A 134 0.70 -10.49 4.24
N GLU A 135 1.48 -9.66 4.92
CA GLU A 135 1.13 -8.29 5.23
C GLU A 135 2.25 -7.39 4.72
N THR A 136 1.90 -6.37 3.94
CA THR A 136 2.82 -5.35 3.46
C THR A 136 2.28 -4.00 3.89
N PHE A 137 3.12 -3.17 4.49
CA PHE A 137 2.74 -1.83 4.88
C PHE A 137 3.70 -0.78 4.31
N ALA A 138 3.15 0.39 4.02
CA ALA A 138 3.91 1.57 3.64
C ALA A 138 3.47 2.74 4.53
N THR A 139 4.44 3.41 5.13
CA THR A 139 4.22 4.62 5.94
C THR A 139 4.52 5.84 5.10
N ALA A 140 3.58 6.78 5.06
CA ALA A 140 3.79 8.07 4.40
C ALA A 140 4.30 9.10 5.43
N VAL A 141 5.32 9.82 5.01
CA VAL A 141 6.00 10.85 5.79
C VAL A 141 5.91 12.16 5.02
N ILE A 142 5.58 13.24 5.71
CA ILE A 142 5.59 14.59 5.15
C ILE A 142 6.57 15.45 5.94
N LYS A 143 7.37 16.25 5.23
CA LYS A 143 8.20 17.27 5.86
C LYS A 143 7.32 18.47 6.16
N GLN A 144 7.13 18.79 7.44
CA GLN A 144 6.32 19.91 7.86
C GLN A 144 7.13 21.20 7.75
N HIS A 145 6.76 22.03 6.79
CA HIS A 145 7.36 23.35 6.62
C HIS A 145 6.70 24.35 7.57
N ASP A 146 7.47 25.04 8.41
CA ASP A 146 6.96 26.15 9.20
C ASP A 146 7.13 27.46 8.44
N HIS A 147 6.07 27.91 7.77
CA HIS A 147 6.08 29.19 7.03
C HIS A 147 6.33 30.42 7.94
N ARG A 148 6.22 30.26 9.27
CA ARG A 148 6.52 31.30 10.25
C ARG A 148 7.97 31.24 10.74
N SER A 149 8.70 30.16 10.43
CA SER A 149 10.12 30.06 10.76
C SER A 149 10.92 31.03 9.89
N PRO A 150 11.78 31.88 10.48
CA PRO A 150 12.68 32.74 9.72
C PRO A 150 13.73 31.95 8.93
N TRP A 151 13.86 30.65 9.19
CA TRP A 151 14.82 29.75 8.53
C TRP A 151 14.21 28.93 7.39
N SER A 152 12.89 29.02 7.22
CA SER A 152 12.18 28.30 6.17
C SER A 152 12.32 29.01 4.82
N PRO A 153 12.72 28.32 3.74
CA PRO A 153 12.72 28.90 2.40
C PRO A 153 11.33 29.48 2.06
N ASN A 154 11.31 30.67 1.47
CA ASN A 154 10.08 31.33 1.05
C ASN A 154 9.42 30.50 -0.05
N ILE A 155 8.18 30.06 0.19
CA ILE A 155 7.44 29.26 -0.78
C ILE A 155 7.08 30.18 -1.96
N ALA A 156 7.82 30.05 -3.06
CA ALA A 156 7.36 30.58 -4.34
C ALA A 156 6.01 29.94 -4.68
N PRO A 157 5.05 30.67 -5.26
CA PRO A 157 3.74 30.11 -5.61
C PRO A 157 3.92 28.91 -6.54
N THR A 158 3.72 27.71 -6.00
CA THR A 158 3.83 26.46 -6.75
C THR A 158 2.53 26.19 -7.49
N TYR A 159 2.65 25.94 -8.79
CA TYR A 159 1.56 25.48 -9.65
C TYR A 159 0.97 24.19 -9.08
N ASN A 160 -0.35 24.13 -8.89
CA ASN A 160 -1.01 22.92 -8.39
C ASN A 160 -1.00 21.84 -9.48
N PRO A 161 -0.22 20.76 -9.34
CA PRO A 161 -0.11 19.74 -10.40
C PRO A 161 -1.43 18.97 -10.63
N ILE A 162 -2.41 19.07 -9.73
CA ILE A 162 -3.73 18.46 -9.91
C ILE A 162 -4.49 19.16 -11.04
N THR A 163 -4.28 20.46 -11.27
CA THR A 163 -4.99 21.16 -12.37
C THR A 163 -4.53 20.67 -13.74
N SER A 164 -3.27 20.26 -13.90
CA SER A 164 -2.81 19.63 -15.15
C SER A 164 -3.45 18.27 -15.43
N ILE A 165 -3.85 17.52 -14.40
CA ILE A 165 -4.48 16.19 -14.56
C ILE A 165 -5.93 16.32 -15.05
N VAL A 166 -6.61 17.42 -14.68
CA VAL A 166 -8.01 17.66 -15.07
C VAL A 166 -8.16 18.13 -16.53
N HIS A 167 -7.08 18.63 -17.14
CA HIS A 167 -7.12 19.24 -18.48
C HIS A 167 -6.69 18.34 -19.64
N ASP A 168 -6.28 17.09 -19.39
CA ASP A 168 -5.96 16.09 -20.43
C ASP A 168 -7.15 15.15 -20.71
N ASN A 169 -8.28 15.73 -21.13
CA ASN A 169 -9.45 14.98 -21.61
C ASN A 169 -10.00 15.60 -22.89
#